data_AF-A0A1L9BRZ3-F1
#
_entry.id   AF-A0A1L9BRZ3-F1
#
_cell.length_a   1.000
_cell.length_b   1.000
_cell.length_c   1.000
_cell.angle_alpha   90.00
_cell.angle_beta   90.00
_cell.angle_gamma   90.00
#
_symmetry.space_group_name_H-M   'P 1'
#
loop_
_entity.id
_entity.type
_entity.pdbx_description
1 polymer ?
#
loop_
_entity_poly.entity_id
_entity_poly.type
_entity_poly.pdbx_seq_one_letter_code
_entity_poly.pdbx_strand_id
1 'polypeptide(L)'
;MSDETTQNGAEAKPQPQQPPSMRILAQFVRDLSFENMVAQKGAPSGDVQPEISVQVSLDARKRGADNQFEVITKYRVTSTNKTEGSTLFLAELDYGGVFQIEGVPEDQLHAFLMIECPRMLFPFVRRIVSDLTRDGGFPAFNMDPVDFVALYRQELARRAQQNQQAPADQRLS
;
A
#
# COMPACT_ATOMS: atom_id res chain seq x y z
N MET A 1 -52.42 -6.45 48.41
CA MET A 1 -52.50 -6.84 46.99
C MET A 1 -51.65 -5.82 46.24
N SER A 2 -50.34 -6.02 46.27
CA SER A 2 -49.54 -6.60 45.19
C SER A 2 -49.14 -5.52 44.20
N ASP A 3 -48.00 -4.89 44.48
CA ASP A 3 -47.16 -4.21 43.50
C ASP A 3 -46.87 -5.19 42.34
N GLU A 4 -47.27 -4.83 41.13
CA GLU A 4 -46.72 -5.42 39.90
C GLU A 4 -46.03 -4.32 39.10
N THR A 5 -44.74 -4.16 39.40
CA THR A 5 -43.77 -3.46 38.58
C THR A 5 -43.51 -4.30 37.33
N THR A 6 -44.16 -3.98 36.21
CA THR A 6 -43.83 -4.60 34.92
C THR A 6 -42.54 -3.98 34.38
N GLN A 7 -41.41 -4.67 34.59
CA GLN A 7 -40.13 -4.42 33.93
C GLN A 7 -40.25 -4.75 32.44
N ASN A 8 -40.33 -3.72 31.61
CA ASN A 8 -40.19 -3.86 30.16
C ASN A 8 -38.70 -4.01 29.82
N GLY A 9 -38.27 -5.24 29.55
CA GLY A 9 -36.99 -5.54 28.93
C GLY A 9 -36.99 -5.03 27.49
N ALA A 10 -36.44 -3.84 27.27
CA ALA A 10 -36.13 -3.36 25.94
C ALA A 10 -34.92 -4.13 25.40
N GLU A 11 -35.19 -5.21 24.66
CA GLU A 11 -34.20 -5.84 23.79
C GLU A 11 -33.73 -4.81 22.76
N ALA A 12 -32.45 -4.44 22.84
CA ALA A 12 -31.81 -3.59 21.85
C ALA A 12 -31.80 -4.33 20.51
N LYS A 13 -32.67 -3.91 19.58
CA LYS A 13 -32.65 -4.38 18.20
C LYS A 13 -31.26 -4.10 17.60
N PRO A 14 -30.62 -5.08 16.92
CA PRO A 14 -29.38 -4.83 16.21
C PRO A 14 -29.62 -3.70 15.21
N GLN A 15 -28.88 -2.60 15.36
CA GLN A 15 -28.89 -1.55 14.35
C GLN A 15 -28.38 -2.15 13.04
N PRO A 16 -29.07 -1.94 11.91
CA PRO A 16 -28.61 -2.44 10.62
C PRO A 16 -27.25 -1.81 10.31
N GLN A 17 -26.23 -2.66 10.27
CA GLN A 17 -24.87 -2.27 9.93
C GLN A 17 -24.88 -1.78 8.48
N GLN A 18 -24.64 -0.49 8.28
CA GLN A 18 -24.59 0.09 6.94
C GLN A 18 -23.53 -0.64 6.11
N PRO A 19 -23.80 -0.96 4.83
CA PRO A 19 -22.82 -1.62 3.98
C PRO A 19 -21.57 -0.75 3.87
N PRO A 20 -20.36 -1.34 3.87
CA PRO A 20 -19.13 -0.62 3.64
C PRO A 20 -19.21 0.24 2.38
N SER A 21 -18.88 1.52 2.50
CA SER A 21 -18.78 2.45 1.38
C SER A 21 -17.39 3.06 1.32
N MET A 22 -16.85 3.17 0.11
CA MET A 22 -15.55 3.79 -0.15
C MET A 22 -15.69 4.74 -1.33
N ARG A 23 -15.25 5.98 -1.14
CA ARG A 23 -15.18 6.99 -2.20
C ARG A 23 -13.76 7.53 -2.31
N ILE A 24 -13.23 7.59 -3.52
CA ILE A 24 -11.94 8.21 -3.81
C ILE A 24 -12.18 9.72 -3.93
N LEU A 25 -11.57 10.50 -3.05
CA LEU A 25 -11.66 11.96 -3.03
C LEU A 25 -10.54 12.62 -3.85
N ALA A 26 -9.35 12.02 -3.86
CA ALA A 26 -8.22 12.50 -4.65
C ALA A 26 -7.25 11.34 -4.95
N GLN A 27 -6.52 11.48 -6.05
CA GLN A 27 -5.37 10.63 -6.39
C GLN A 27 -4.26 11.51 -6.94
N PHE A 28 -3.02 11.22 -6.59
CA PHE A 28 -1.88 12.06 -6.97
C PHE A 28 -0.56 11.30 -6.89
N VAL A 29 0.41 11.74 -7.70
CA VAL A 29 1.81 11.39 -7.50
C VAL A 29 2.33 12.27 -6.36
N ARG A 30 2.83 11.66 -5.29
CA ARG A 30 3.46 12.38 -4.17
C ARG A 30 4.94 12.61 -4.42
N ASP A 31 5.61 11.57 -4.89
CA ASP A 31 7.02 11.60 -5.27
C ASP A 31 7.24 10.66 -6.45
N LEU A 32 8.16 11.05 -7.33
CA LEU A 32 8.50 10.28 -8.51
C LEU A 32 9.95 10.52 -8.91
N SER A 33 10.72 9.44 -9.00
CA SER A 33 12.10 9.46 -9.49
C SER A 33 12.28 8.43 -10.59
N PHE A 34 13.10 8.78 -11.58
CA PHE A 34 13.56 7.86 -12.61
C PHE A 34 15.02 8.13 -12.91
N GLU A 35 15.85 7.12 -12.71
CA GLU A 35 17.28 7.19 -12.95
C GLU A 35 17.67 6.25 -14.08
N ASN A 36 18.09 6.81 -15.20
CA ASN A 36 18.62 6.06 -16.33
C ASN A 36 20.14 5.89 -16.20
N MET A 37 20.57 4.77 -15.62
CA MET A 37 21.99 4.47 -15.41
C MET A 37 22.72 4.24 -16.73
N VAL A 38 22.05 3.67 -17.74
CA VAL A 38 22.61 3.47 -19.08
C VAL A 38 22.98 4.79 -19.74
N ALA A 39 22.10 5.80 -19.63
CA ALA A 39 22.37 7.13 -20.16
C ALA A 39 23.48 7.87 -19.40
N GLN A 40 23.61 7.64 -18.09
CA GLN A 40 24.64 8.28 -17.27
C GLN A 40 26.03 7.64 -17.41
N LYS A 41 26.10 6.31 -17.48
CA LYS A 41 27.36 5.53 -17.37
C LYS A 41 27.77 4.85 -18.68
N GLY A 42 26.91 4.87 -19.69
CA GLY A 42 27.07 4.12 -20.93
C GLY A 42 26.37 2.76 -20.88
N ALA A 43 26.06 2.22 -22.05
CA ALA A 43 25.48 0.88 -22.17
C ALA A 43 26.49 -0.19 -21.73
N PRO A 44 26.04 -1.26 -21.03
CA PRO A 44 26.90 -2.39 -20.71
C PRO A 44 27.55 -2.97 -21.96
N SER A 45 28.79 -3.45 -21.82
CA SER A 45 29.52 -4.07 -22.92
C SER A 45 29.15 -5.55 -23.02
N GLY A 46 28.35 -5.93 -24.02
CA GLY A 46 27.97 -7.34 -24.26
C GLY A 46 26.46 -7.58 -24.22
N ASP A 47 26.07 -8.84 -24.00
CA ASP A 47 24.66 -9.23 -23.97
C ASP A 47 23.94 -8.63 -22.75
N VAL A 48 22.93 -7.79 -23.01
CA VAL A 48 22.06 -7.20 -21.99
C VAL A 48 20.86 -8.11 -21.76
N GLN A 49 20.79 -8.74 -20.60
CA GLN A 49 19.62 -9.52 -20.16
C GLN A 49 18.95 -8.80 -18.98
N PRO A 50 17.95 -7.94 -19.24
CA PRO A 50 17.31 -7.18 -18.17
C PRO A 50 16.50 -8.10 -17.25
N GLU A 51 16.79 -8.03 -15.97
CA GLU A 51 15.98 -8.57 -14.88
C GLU A 51 15.33 -7.41 -14.14
N ILE A 52 14.05 -7.54 -13.79
CA ILE A 52 13.30 -6.48 -13.09
C ILE A 52 12.86 -7.00 -11.73
N SER A 53 13.19 -6.22 -10.69
CA SER A 53 12.74 -6.44 -9.32
C SER A 53 11.79 -5.31 -8.91
N VAL A 54 10.65 -5.67 -8.33
CA VAL A 54 9.65 -4.74 -7.83
C VAL A 54 9.50 -4.92 -6.33
N GLN A 55 9.67 -3.84 -5.59
CA GLN A 55 9.40 -3.77 -4.16
C GLN A 55 8.21 -2.85 -3.93
N VAL A 56 7.26 -3.29 -3.11
CA VAL A 56 6.03 -2.54 -2.80
C VAL A 56 5.98 -2.31 -1.30
N SER A 57 5.66 -1.08 -0.90
CA SER A 57 5.41 -0.72 0.50
C SER A 57 4.15 0.12 0.60
N LEU A 58 3.41 -0.04 1.69
CA LEU A 58 2.10 0.58 1.89
C LEU A 58 2.11 1.36 3.20
N ASP A 59 1.67 2.61 3.13
CA ASP A 59 1.43 3.45 4.29
C ASP A 59 -0.02 3.92 4.27
N ALA A 60 -0.69 3.85 5.41
CA ALA A 60 -2.03 4.41 5.58
C ALA A 60 -2.09 5.27 6.84
N ARG A 61 -2.77 6.42 6.75
CA ARG A 61 -2.98 7.32 7.89
C ARG A 61 -4.37 7.94 7.86
N LYS A 62 -4.92 8.20 9.03
CA LYS A 62 -6.15 8.99 9.18
C LYS A 62 -5.83 10.46 8.90
N ARG A 63 -6.74 11.17 8.22
CA ARG A 63 -6.67 12.62 8.01
C ARG A 63 -7.42 13.36 9.12
N GLY A 64 -7.40 14.69 9.07
CA GLY A 64 -8.08 15.53 10.07
C GLY A 64 -9.61 15.48 10.00
N ALA A 65 -10.19 15.13 8.85
CA ALA A 65 -11.63 14.98 8.71
C ALA A 65 -12.08 13.56 9.11
N ASP A 66 -13.32 13.45 9.59
CA ASP A 66 -13.90 12.17 9.98
C ASP A 66 -13.99 11.21 8.80
N ASN A 67 -13.66 9.94 9.07
CA ASN A 67 -13.72 8.85 8.09
C ASN A 67 -12.89 9.08 6.81
N GLN A 68 -11.95 10.02 6.87
CA GLN A 68 -11.04 10.33 5.78
C GLN A 68 -9.67 9.72 6.04
N PHE A 69 -9.15 9.00 5.05
CA PHE A 69 -7.87 8.30 5.13
C PHE A 69 -7.02 8.65 3.91
N GLU A 70 -5.71 8.69 4.11
CA GLU A 70 -4.73 8.76 3.04
C GLU A 70 -3.98 7.43 2.99
N VAL A 71 -3.89 6.86 1.80
CA VAL A 71 -3.10 5.65 1.53
C VAL A 71 -2.06 6.00 0.49
N ILE A 72 -0.80 5.69 0.80
CA ILE A 72 0.33 5.86 -0.10
C ILE A 72 0.87 4.48 -0.43
N THR A 73 0.94 4.20 -1.72
CA THR A 73 1.55 2.99 -2.29
C THR A 73 2.90 3.38 -2.88
N LYS A 74 3.98 2.82 -2.35
CA LYS A 74 5.34 3.08 -2.76
C LYS A 74 5.84 1.92 -3.60
N TYR A 75 6.37 2.20 -4.78
CA TYR A 75 6.92 1.21 -5.69
C TYR A 75 8.37 1.57 -5.98
N ARG A 76 9.25 0.60 -5.80
CA ARG A 76 10.65 0.68 -6.23
C ARG A 76 10.88 -0.40 -7.27
N VAL A 77 11.11 0.01 -8.52
CA VAL A 77 11.34 -0.86 -9.66
C VAL A 77 12.79 -0.72 -10.08
N THR A 78 13.57 -1.78 -9.87
CA THR A 78 14.99 -1.82 -10.25
C THR A 78 15.15 -2.76 -11.42
N SER A 79 15.80 -2.30 -12.49
CA SER A 79 16.26 -3.19 -13.56
C SER A 79 17.77 -3.37 -13.50
N THR A 80 18.23 -4.61 -13.55
CA THR A 80 19.65 -4.99 -13.54
C THR A 80 19.96 -5.87 -14.74
N ASN A 81 21.19 -5.82 -15.24
CA ASN A 81 21.67 -6.80 -16.21
C ASN A 81 22.01 -8.10 -15.47
N LYS A 82 21.38 -9.21 -15.81
CA LYS A 82 21.58 -10.51 -15.15
C LYS A 82 23.03 -11.00 -15.21
N THR A 83 23.74 -10.70 -16.30
CA THR A 83 25.10 -11.19 -16.54
C THR A 83 26.14 -10.49 -15.67
N GLU A 84 25.98 -9.18 -15.46
CA GLU A 84 26.99 -8.32 -14.81
C GLU A 84 26.51 -7.73 -13.46
N GLY A 85 25.21 -7.82 -13.16
CA GLY A 85 24.57 -7.20 -11.99
C GLY A 85 24.45 -5.68 -12.07
N SER A 86 24.84 -5.05 -13.18
CA SER A 86 24.81 -3.59 -13.35
C SER A 86 23.37 -3.07 -13.45
N THR A 87 23.03 -2.05 -12.67
CA THR A 87 21.70 -1.40 -12.75
C THR A 87 21.55 -0.69 -14.08
N LEU A 88 20.47 -0.98 -14.79
CA LEU A 88 20.09 -0.35 -16.06
C LEU A 88 19.24 0.90 -15.82
N PHE A 89 18.22 0.77 -14.97
CA PHE A 89 17.44 1.89 -14.47
C PHE A 89 16.88 1.61 -13.07
N LEU A 90 16.51 2.69 -12.39
CA LEU A 90 15.76 2.67 -11.15
C LEU A 90 14.57 3.62 -11.29
N ALA A 91 13.37 3.15 -10.99
CA ALA A 91 12.17 3.98 -10.91
C ALA A 91 11.57 3.87 -9.52
N GLU A 92 11.28 5.01 -8.89
CA GLU A 92 10.56 5.07 -7.62
C GLU A 92 9.29 5.91 -7.79
N LEU A 93 8.18 5.39 -7.28
CA LEU A 93 6.89 6.06 -7.36
C LEU A 93 6.15 5.92 -6.04
N ASP A 94 5.91 7.06 -5.40
CA ASP A 94 4.99 7.20 -4.29
C ASP A 94 3.67 7.73 -4.82
N TYR A 95 2.66 6.87 -4.93
CA TYR A 95 1.34 7.23 -5.40
C TYR A 95 0.35 7.26 -4.25
N GLY A 96 -0.37 8.38 -4.11
CA GLY A 96 -1.30 8.63 -3.03
C GLY A 96 -2.75 8.63 -3.47
N GLY A 97 -3.62 8.16 -2.58
CA GLY A 97 -5.05 8.30 -2.67
C GLY A 97 -5.64 8.80 -1.35
N VAL A 98 -6.63 9.68 -1.45
CA VAL A 98 -7.45 10.11 -0.30
C VAL A 98 -8.82 9.49 -0.44
N PHE A 99 -9.30 8.84 0.62
CA PHE A 99 -10.51 8.03 0.63
C PHE A 99 -11.45 8.50 1.74
N GLN A 100 -12.75 8.56 1.45
CA GLN A 100 -13.81 8.60 2.44
C GLN A 100 -14.31 7.17 2.64
N ILE A 101 -14.28 6.65 3.87
CA ILE A 101 -14.62 5.25 4.17
C ILE A 101 -15.62 5.18 5.33
N GLU A 102 -16.77 4.59 5.09
CA GLU A 102 -17.86 4.47 6.07
C GLU A 102 -18.37 3.03 6.14
N GLY A 103 -18.94 2.62 7.27
CA GLY A 103 -19.53 1.28 7.43
C GLY A 103 -18.53 0.13 7.58
N VAL A 104 -17.22 0.42 7.67
CA VAL A 104 -16.18 -0.59 7.95
C VAL A 104 -15.95 -0.67 9.46
N PRO A 105 -16.06 -1.87 10.08
CA PRO A 105 -15.70 -2.07 11.48
C PRO A 105 -14.25 -1.69 11.79
N GLU A 106 -13.98 -1.15 12.97
CA GLU A 106 -12.65 -0.65 13.35
C GLU A 106 -11.57 -1.73 13.32
N ASP A 107 -11.91 -2.96 13.70
CA ASP A 107 -11.04 -4.13 13.65
C ASP A 107 -10.65 -4.55 12.22
N GLN A 108 -11.49 -4.19 11.23
CA GLN A 108 -11.29 -4.52 9.81
C GLN A 108 -10.74 -3.34 9.00
N LEU A 109 -10.83 -2.13 9.53
CA LEU A 109 -10.47 -0.90 8.84
C LEU A 109 -9.02 -0.90 8.34
N HIS A 110 -8.07 -1.34 9.16
CA HIS A 110 -6.67 -1.39 8.75
C HIS A 110 -6.44 -2.37 7.59
N ALA A 111 -7.08 -3.55 7.60
CA ALA A 111 -6.97 -4.49 6.49
C ALA A 111 -7.62 -3.94 5.22
N PHE A 112 -8.77 -3.28 5.35
CA PHE A 112 -9.46 -2.62 4.24
C PHE A 112 -8.57 -1.55 3.58
N LEU A 113 -7.95 -0.69 4.40
CA LEU A 113 -7.02 0.35 3.93
C LEU A 113 -5.79 -0.20 3.22
N MET A 114 -5.27 -1.36 3.65
CA MET A 114 -4.05 -1.95 3.09
C MET A 114 -4.29 -2.87 1.89
N ILE A 115 -5.54 -3.25 1.62
CA ILE A 115 -5.88 -4.20 0.55
C ILE A 115 -6.74 -3.52 -0.51
N GLU A 116 -7.87 -2.95 -0.12
CA GLU A 116 -8.86 -2.42 -1.07
C GLU A 116 -8.40 -1.08 -1.67
N CYS A 117 -7.87 -0.17 -0.85
CA CYS A 117 -7.41 1.13 -1.35
C CYS A 117 -6.25 0.98 -2.36
N PRO A 118 -5.15 0.22 -2.08
CA PRO A 118 -4.07 0.01 -3.05
C PRO A 118 -4.51 -0.69 -4.33
N ARG A 119 -5.45 -1.64 -4.24
CA ARG A 119 -6.02 -2.32 -5.41
C ARG A 119 -6.68 -1.34 -6.36
N MET A 120 -7.37 -0.32 -5.83
CA MET A 120 -7.98 0.74 -6.65
C MET A 120 -6.94 1.67 -7.28
N LEU A 121 -5.82 1.93 -6.60
CA LEU A 121 -4.75 2.80 -7.11
C LEU A 121 -3.85 2.10 -8.13
N PHE A 122 -3.69 0.78 -8.03
CA PHE A 122 -2.73 0.00 -8.81
C PHE A 122 -2.80 0.20 -10.34
N PRO A 123 -3.97 0.29 -10.99
CA PRO A 123 -4.02 0.53 -12.44
C PRO A 123 -3.33 1.83 -12.88
N PHE A 124 -3.40 2.88 -12.07
CA PHE A 124 -2.78 4.17 -12.35
C PHE A 124 -1.26 4.10 -12.19
N VAL A 125 -0.80 3.44 -11.13
CA VAL A 125 0.62 3.16 -10.89
C VAL A 125 1.20 2.35 -12.05
N ARG A 126 0.53 1.26 -12.45
CA ARG A 126 0.97 0.39 -13.54
C ARG A 126 1.10 1.18 -14.85
N ARG A 127 0.18 2.10 -15.14
CA ARG A 127 0.29 3.00 -16.31
C ARG A 127 1.51 3.89 -16.21
N ILE A 128 1.69 4.60 -15.09
CA ILE A 128 2.80 5.55 -14.89
C ILE A 128 4.15 4.85 -15.04
N VAL A 129 4.34 3.67 -14.42
CA VAL A 129 5.59 2.91 -14.53
C VAL A 129 5.84 2.44 -15.96
N SER A 130 4.81 2.00 -16.68
CA SER A 130 4.91 1.60 -18.09
C SER A 130 5.32 2.77 -18.98
N ASP A 131 4.70 3.94 -18.78
CA ASP A 131 5.02 5.18 -19.49
C ASP A 131 6.47 5.63 -19.19
N LEU A 132 6.89 5.64 -17.91
CA LEU A 132 8.24 6.07 -17.51
C LEU A 132 9.35 5.17 -18.05
N THR A 133 9.17 3.86 -18.00
CA THR A 133 10.17 2.92 -18.52
C THR A 133 10.32 3.07 -20.03
N ARG A 134 9.20 3.27 -20.74
CA ARG A 134 9.18 3.58 -22.18
C ARG A 134 9.87 4.91 -22.50
N ASP A 135 9.53 5.98 -21.79
CA ASP A 135 10.11 7.31 -21.98
C ASP A 135 11.60 7.34 -21.59
N GLY A 136 12.03 6.45 -20.69
CA GLY A 136 13.42 6.18 -20.35
C GLY A 136 14.22 5.47 -21.46
N GLY A 137 13.59 5.07 -22.57
CA GLY A 137 14.23 4.38 -23.68
C GLY A 137 14.32 2.86 -23.52
N PHE A 138 13.60 2.29 -22.55
CA PHE A 138 13.51 0.84 -22.33
C PHE A 138 12.21 0.28 -22.89
N PRO A 139 12.10 -1.05 -23.10
CA PRO A 139 10.80 -1.67 -23.32
C PRO A 139 9.82 -1.35 -22.20
N ALA A 140 8.56 -1.10 -22.55
CA ALA A 140 7.53 -0.76 -21.57
C ALA A 140 7.37 -1.87 -20.53
N PHE A 141 7.63 -1.54 -19.26
CA PHE A 141 7.46 -2.49 -18.17
C PHE A 141 6.01 -2.51 -17.70
N ASN A 142 5.33 -3.62 -18.00
CA ASN A 142 3.97 -3.87 -17.55
C ASN A 142 3.99 -4.72 -16.30
N MET A 143 3.93 -4.06 -15.14
CA MET A 143 3.95 -4.71 -13.83
C MET A 143 2.79 -5.71 -13.66
N ASP A 144 3.11 -6.92 -13.22
CA ASP A 144 2.12 -7.95 -12.90
C ASP A 144 1.20 -7.53 -11.73
N PRO A 145 -0.03 -8.07 -11.67
CA PRO A 145 -0.93 -7.80 -10.55
C PRO A 145 -0.27 -8.11 -9.19
N VAL A 146 -0.35 -7.14 -8.27
CA VAL A 146 0.20 -7.28 -6.91
C VAL A 146 -0.81 -7.95 -5.99
N ASP A 147 -0.38 -8.98 -5.26
CA ASP A 147 -1.19 -9.59 -4.20
C ASP A 147 -1.08 -8.78 -2.89
N PHE A 148 -1.96 -7.80 -2.74
CA PHE A 148 -2.04 -6.97 -1.53
C PHE A 148 -2.46 -7.76 -0.28
N VAL A 149 -3.12 -8.92 -0.42
CA VAL A 149 -3.47 -9.77 0.72
C VAL A 149 -2.21 -10.44 1.27
N ALA A 150 -1.35 -10.94 0.39
CA ALA A 150 -0.05 -11.50 0.78
C ALA A 150 0.85 -10.44 1.43
N LEU A 151 0.94 -9.23 0.85
CA LEU A 151 1.70 -8.13 1.44
C LEU A 151 1.17 -7.75 2.83
N TYR A 152 -0.15 -7.68 3.00
CA TYR A 152 -0.75 -7.40 4.30
C TYR A 152 -0.39 -8.45 5.36
N ARG A 153 -0.44 -9.74 4.99
CA ARG A 153 -0.04 -10.85 5.87
C ARG A 153 1.43 -10.78 6.27
N GLN A 154 2.31 -10.44 5.33
CA GLN A 154 3.74 -10.25 5.60
C GLN A 154 3.98 -9.09 6.58
N GLU A 155 3.27 -7.97 6.42
CA GLU A 155 3.38 -6.83 7.33
C GLU A 155 2.88 -7.17 8.75
N LEU A 156 1.78 -7.92 8.88
CA LEU A 156 1.31 -8.42 10.17
C LEU A 156 2.34 -9.31 10.86
N ALA A 157 2.98 -10.24 10.13
CA ALA A 157 4.03 -11.09 10.66
C ALA A 157 5.25 -10.28 11.12
N ARG A 158 5.65 -9.27 10.35
CA ARG A 158 6.75 -8.35 10.68
C ARG A 158 6.46 -7.57 11.97
N ARG A 159 5.24 -7.06 12.14
CA ARG A 159 4.81 -6.34 13.35
C ARG A 159 4.78 -7.24 14.59
N ALA A 160 4.32 -8.49 14.43
CA ALA A 160 4.32 -9.46 15.52
C ALA A 160 5.74 -9.79 16.01
N GLN A 161 6.71 -9.88 15.10
CA GLN A 161 8.13 -10.09 15.44
C GLN A 161 8.78 -8.87 16.10
N GLN A 162 8.47 -7.65 15.63
CA GLN A 162 8.99 -6.42 16.25
C GLN A 162 8.49 -6.22 17.69
N ASN A 163 7.22 -6.56 17.98
CA ASN A 163 6.69 -6.47 19.34
C ASN A 163 7.29 -7.53 20.30
N GLN A 164 7.91 -8.60 19.80
CA GLN A 164 8.60 -9.61 20.61
C GLN A 164 10.06 -9.25 20.90
N GLN A 165 10.66 -8.31 20.14
CA GLN A 165 12.05 -7.86 20.30
C GLN A 165 12.21 -6.55 21.07
N ALA A 166 11.19 -6.13 21.84
CA ALA A 166 11.32 -5.04 22.82
C ALA A 166 11.48 -5.58 24.25
N PRO A 167 12.70 -5.89 24.73
CA PRO A 167 12.93 -6.24 26.13
C PRO A 167 13.19 -5.00 26.99
N ALA A 168 12.32 -4.79 27.98
CA ALA A 168 12.65 -4.82 29.41
C ALA A 168 13.84 -4.00 29.98
N ASP A 169 14.17 -2.81 29.48
CA ASP A 169 15.28 -2.00 30.04
C ASP A 169 14.85 -0.70 30.78
N GLN A 170 13.65 -0.67 31.37
CA GLN A 170 13.16 0.53 32.10
C GLN A 170 12.49 0.25 33.45
N ARG A 171 12.75 -0.91 34.07
CA ARG A 171 12.22 -1.25 35.41
C ARG A 171 13.25 -1.36 36.52
N LEU A 172 14.38 -0.67 36.45
CA LEU A 172 15.23 -0.41 37.62
C LEU A 172 15.94 0.94 37.49
N SER A 173 15.34 1.98 38.08
CA SER A 173 15.98 3.20 38.58
C SER A 173 15.03 3.87 39.56
#